data_AF-A0A352TS26-F1
#
_entry.id   AF-A0A352TS26-F1
#
_cell.length_a   1.000
_cell.length_b   1.000
_cell.length_c   1.000
_cell.angle_alpha   90.00
_cell.angle_beta   90.00
_cell.angle_gamma   90.00
#
_symmetry.space_group_name_H-M   'P 1'
#
loop_
_entity.id
_entity.type
_entity.pdbx_description
1 polymer ?
#
loop_
_entity_poly.entity_id
_entity_poly.type
_entity_poly.pdbx_seq_one_letter_code
_entity_poly.pdbx_strand_id
1 'polypeptide(L)' 'MMQKPIAAIATPYGKGAISIIRISGENCISLIEAVFPNVALNKLSPNTMKRTQLIEHHQLIDDVMVVTYHAPK' A
#
# COMPACT_ATOMS: atom_id res chain seq x y z
N MET A 1 11.30 8.78 17.98
CA MET A 1 10.36 9.76 17.39
C MET A 1 9.35 8.99 16.58
N MET A 2 8.06 9.24 16.81
CA MET A 2 6.97 8.74 15.97
C MET A 2 7.03 9.45 14.61
N GLN A 3 7.25 8.69 13.54
CA GLN A 3 7.34 9.24 12.18
C GLN A 3 5.97 9.20 11.54
N LYS A 4 5.48 10.38 11.10
CA LYS A 4 4.24 10.49 10.33
C LYS A 4 4.32 9.62 9.05
N PRO A 5 3.21 9.07 8.57
CA PRO A 5 3.16 8.41 7.26
C PRO A 5 3.73 9.30 6.15
N ILE A 6 4.63 8.74 5.36
CA ILE A 6 5.18 9.31 4.13
C ILE A 6 4.92 8.35 2.97
N ALA A 7 4.78 8.90 1.76
CA ALA A 7 4.59 8.15 0.53
C ALA A 7 5.49 8.71 -0.57
N ALA A 8 6.03 7.84 -1.42
CA ALA A 8 6.81 8.24 -2.60
C ALA A 8 6.72 7.19 -3.71
N ILE A 9 6.92 7.63 -4.95
CA ILE A 9 7.15 6.72 -6.07
C ILE A 9 8.55 6.13 -5.88
N ALA A 10 8.64 4.80 -5.83
CA ALA A 10 9.86 4.04 -5.57
C ALA A 10 10.53 3.50 -6.85
N THR A 11 9.91 3.71 -8.01
CA THR A 11 10.43 3.36 -9.34
C THR A 11 10.76 4.62 -10.15
N PRO A 12 11.67 4.55 -11.14
CA PRO A 12 11.93 5.67 -12.03
C PRO A 12 10.66 6.15 -12.76
N TYR A 13 10.61 7.44 -13.07
CA TYR A 13 9.58 8.00 -13.94
C TYR A 13 9.74 7.50 -15.38
N GLY A 14 8.63 7.18 -16.03
CA GLY A 14 8.62 6.74 -17.42
C GLY A 14 7.58 5.64 -17.67
N LYS A 15 7.60 5.08 -18.88
CA LYS A 15 6.77 3.93 -19.22
C LYS A 15 7.51 2.64 -18.81
N GLY A 16 6.85 1.82 -18.01
CA GLY A 16 7.33 0.51 -17.59
C GLY A 16 6.16 -0.42 -17.32
N ALA A 17 6.43 -1.72 -17.17
CA ALA A 17 5.39 -2.71 -16.91
C ALA A 17 4.81 -2.60 -15.48
N ILE A 18 5.63 -2.17 -14.52
CA ILE A 18 5.27 -2.07 -13.10
C ILE A 18 5.82 -0.76 -12.56
N SER A 19 5.02 -0.09 -11.73
CA SER A 19 5.44 1.05 -10.90
C SER A 19 5.16 0.73 -9.44
N ILE A 20 6.02 1.22 -8.53
CA ILE A 20 5.86 1.00 -7.09
C ILE A 20 5.65 2.33 -6.39
N ILE A 21 4.60 2.40 -5.57
CA ILE A 21 4.43 3.45 -4.57
C ILE A 21 4.76 2.84 -3.21
N ARG A 22 5.72 3.42 -2.50
CA ARG A 22 6.13 2.97 -1.17
C ARG A 22 5.60 3.93 -0.12
N ILE A 23 4.98 3.36 0.92
CA ILE A 23 4.41 4.10 2.04
C ILE A 23 5.04 3.56 3.33
N SER A 24 5.47 4.45 4.22
CA SER A 24 6.13 4.07 5.47
C SER A 24 5.81 5.09 6.56
N GLY A 25 5.85 4.65 7.82
CA GLY A 25 5.54 5.46 8.98
C GLY A 25 4.56 4.76 9.91
N GLU A 26 4.29 5.40 11.03
CA GLU A 26 3.38 4.86 12.03
C GLU A 26 1.94 4.82 11.49
N ASN A 27 1.22 3.73 11.75
CA ASN A 27 -0.17 3.52 11.31
C ASN A 27 -0.41 3.61 9.79
N CYS A 28 0.65 3.52 8.96
CA CYS A 28 0.49 3.65 7.51
C CYS A 28 -0.38 2.53 6.90
N ILE A 29 -0.31 1.31 7.42
CA ILE A 29 -1.13 0.18 6.94
C ILE A 29 -2.61 0.47 7.15
N SER A 30 -2.98 0.96 8.34
CA SER A 30 -4.37 1.30 8.65
C SER A 30 -4.86 2.52 7.87
N LEU A 31 -3.98 3.50 7.62
CA LEU A 31 -4.29 4.65 6.78
C LEU A 31 -4.68 4.22 5.36
N ILE A 32 -3.90 3.33 4.74
CA ILE A 32 -4.08 2.95 3.34
C ILE A 32 -5.19 1.90 3.16
N GLU A 33 -5.60 1.18 4.20
CA GLU A 33 -6.68 0.20 4.12
C GLU A 33 -8.00 0.82 3.63
N ALA A 34 -8.22 2.11 3.87
CA ALA A 34 -9.40 2.86 3.43
C ALA A 34 -9.62 2.84 1.90
N VAL A 35 -8.57 2.68 1.09
CA VAL A 35 -8.66 2.62 -0.39
C VAL A 35 -8.68 1.20 -0.94
N PHE A 36 -8.73 0.19 -0.07
CA PHE A 36 -8.78 -1.23 -0.41
C PHE A 36 -10.00 -1.93 0.23
N PRO A 37 -11.24 -1.63 -0.21
CA PRO A 37 -12.46 -2.06 0.47
C PRO A 37 -12.63 -3.59 0.55
N ASN A 38 -11.96 -4.34 -0.32
CA ASN A 38 -12.09 -5.79 -0.43
C ASN A 38 -10.99 -6.58 0.31
N VAL A 39 -10.06 -5.91 1.00
CA VAL A 39 -8.95 -6.57 1.70
C VAL A 39 -8.66 -5.89 3.03
N ALA A 40 -8.69 -6.67 4.11
CA ALA A 40 -8.24 -6.21 5.42
C ALA A 40 -6.70 -6.25 5.52
N LEU A 41 -6.02 -5.17 5.14
CA LEU A 41 -4.56 -5.09 5.10
C LEU A 41 -3.91 -5.30 6.47
N ASN A 42 -4.49 -4.78 7.55
CA ASN A 42 -3.99 -4.98 8.91
C ASN A 42 -4.05 -6.45 9.38
N LYS A 43 -4.81 -7.32 8.68
CA LYS A 43 -4.91 -8.76 8.99
C LYS A 43 -4.02 -9.63 8.09
N LEU A 44 -3.34 -9.03 7.11
CA LEU A 44 -2.38 -9.77 6.28
C LEU A 44 -1.16 -10.15 7.11
N SER A 45 -0.73 -11.41 6.97
CA SER A 45 0.56 -11.83 7.52
C SER A 45 1.69 -10.93 6.95
N PRO A 46 2.66 -10.50 7.78
CA PRO A 46 3.78 -9.70 7.30
C PRO A 46 4.49 -10.39 6.12
N ASN A 47 5.05 -9.58 5.21
CA ASN A 47 5.76 -10.06 4.01
C ASN A 47 4.88 -10.90 3.06
N THR A 48 3.56 -10.77 3.14
CA THR A 48 2.62 -11.45 2.23
C THR A 48 2.11 -10.48 1.18
N MET A 49 2.11 -10.92 -0.07
CA MET A 49 1.58 -10.16 -1.20
C MET A 49 0.13 -10.56 -1.48
N LYS A 50 -0.73 -9.58 -1.75
CA LYS A 50 -2.14 -9.79 -2.09
C LYS A 50 -2.53 -8.94 -3.31
N ARG A 51 -3.17 -9.56 -4.30
CA ARG A 51 -3.87 -8.86 -5.38
C ARG A 51 -5.14 -8.22 -4.84
N THR A 52 -5.35 -6.94 -5.11
CA THR A 52 -6.56 -6.19 -4.71
C THR A 52 -6.82 -5.04 -5.68
N GLN A 53 -7.96 -4.38 -5.53
CA GLN A 53 -8.35 -3.23 -6.33
C GLN A 53 -8.16 -1.96 -5.50
N LEU A 54 -7.47 -0.97 -6.09
CA LEU A 54 -7.38 0.37 -5.54
C LEU A 54 -8.63 1.16 -5.97
N ILE A 55 -9.44 1.58 -5.00
CA ILE A 55 -10.71 2.25 -5.26
C ILE A 55 -10.74 3.59 -4.51
N GLU A 56 -11.09 4.65 -5.24
CA GLU A 56 -11.27 5.99 -4.69
C GLU A 56 -12.61 6.54 -5.17
N HIS A 57 -13.44 7.09 -4.28
CA HIS A 57 -14.76 7.64 -4.62
C HIS A 57 -15.66 6.72 -5.48
N HIS A 58 -15.64 5.41 -5.22
CA HIS A 58 -16.34 4.37 -6.00
C HIS A 58 -15.83 4.15 -7.44
N GLN A 59 -14.68 4.74 -7.78
CA GLN A 59 -14.01 4.53 -9.05
C GLN A 59 -12.85 3.56 -8.88
N LEU A 60 -12.78 2.54 -9.75
CA LEU A 60 -11.60 1.69 -9.88
C LEU A 60 -10.45 2.53 -10.44
N ILE A 61 -9.39 2.67 -9.66
CA ILE A 61 -8.17 3.37 -10.07
C ILE A 61 -7.22 2.38 -10.76
N ASP A 62 -6.95 1.24 -10.12
CA ASP A 62 -6.07 0.21 -10.67
C ASP A 62 -6.25 -1.15 -9.97
N ASP A 63 -5.82 -2.22 -10.63
CA ASP A 63 -5.66 -3.56 -10.06
C ASP A 63 -4.20 -3.74 -9.61
N VAL A 64 -3.97 -3.77 -8.30
CA VAL A 64 -2.62 -3.69 -7.72
C VAL A 64 -2.25 -4.93 -6.91
N MET A 65 -0.94 -5.12 -6.71
CA MET A 65 -0.41 -6.02 -5.71
C MET A 65 0.05 -5.21 -4.50
N VAL A 66 -0.43 -5.54 -3.31
CA VAL A 66 -0.04 -4.89 -2.04
C VAL A 66 0.75 -5.87 -1.19
N VAL A 67 1.79 -5.38 -0.53
CA VAL A 67 2.59 -6.13 0.45
C VAL A 67 2.75 -5.31 1.72
N THR A 68 2.55 -5.93 2.88
CA THR A 68 2.71 -5.28 4.19
C THR A 68 4.03 -5.67 4.84
N TYR A 69 4.74 -4.68 5.37
CA TYR A 69 5.98 -4.87 6.13
C TYR A 69 5.77 -4.33 7.55
N HIS A 70 6.08 -5.16 8.54
CA HIS A 70 5.98 -4.77 9.94
C HIS A 70 7.36 -4.37 10.46
N ALA A 71 7.40 -3.41 11.39
CA ALA A 71 8.64 -3.01 12.03
C ALA A 71 9.31 -4.22 12.71
N PRO A 72 10.66 -4.25 12.80
CA PRO A 72 11.37 -5.25 13.58
C PRO A 72 10.86 -5.28 15.02
N LYS A 73 10.91 -6.46 15.64
CA LYS A 73 10.73 -6.61 17.08
C LYS A 73 11.99 -6.19 17.83
#